data_AF-A0A1Y5H8X5-F1
#
_entry.id   AF-A0A1Y5H8X5-F1
#
_cell.length_a   1.000
_cell.length_b   1.000
_cell.length_c   1.000
_cell.angle_alpha   90.00
_cell.angle_beta   90.00
_cell.angle_gamma   90.00
#
_symmetry.space_group_name_H-M   'P 1'
#
loop_
_entity.id
_entity.type
_entity.pdbx_description
1 polymer ?
#
loop_
_entity_poly.entity_id
_entity_poly.type
_entity_poly.pdbx_seq_one_letter_code
_entity_poly.pdbx_strand_id
1 'polypeptide(L)' 'MLWDNLNPAQKVAASSLFHFGFRLNFIRESTTDAIVGLLLDGKPATINRDGVIDISPDISMRG' A
#
# COMPACT_ATOMS: atom_id res chain seq x y z
N MET A 1 9.57 11.95 -1.99
CA MET A 1 9.04 11.18 -0.84
C MET A 1 8.26 9.98 -1.38
N LEU A 2 8.02 8.91 -0.62
CA LEU A 2 7.24 7.75 -1.13
C LEU A 2 5.88 8.20 -1.69
N TRP A 3 5.25 9.19 -1.05
CA TRP A 3 3.99 9.78 -1.48
C TRP A 3 3.98 10.31 -2.93
N ASP A 4 5.11 10.80 -3.44
CA ASP A 4 5.18 11.39 -4.78
C ASP A 4 5.12 10.35 -5.89
N ASN A 5 5.50 9.10 -5.59
CA ASN A 5 5.43 7.97 -6.53
C ASN A 5 4.02 7.37 -6.65
N LEU A 6 3.09 7.79 -5.79
CA LEU A 6 1.71 7.29 -5.81
C LEU A 6 0.92 7.96 -6.93
N ASN A 7 0.13 7.16 -7.63
CA ASN A 7 -0.89 7.66 -8.54
C ASN A 7 -2.10 8.25 -7.77
N PRO A 8 -3.03 8.96 -8.43
CA PRO A 8 -4.18 9.56 -7.76
C PRO A 8 -5.06 8.56 -6.97
N ALA A 9 -5.30 7.36 -7.51
CA ALA A 9 -6.11 6.33 -6.84
C ALA A 9 -5.42 5.81 -5.58
N GLN A 10 -4.10 5.56 -5.66
CA GLN A 10 -3.29 5.16 -4.52
C GLN A 10 -3.21 6.24 -3.45
N LYS A 11 -3.11 7.53 -3.83
CA LYS A 11 -3.13 8.65 -2.87
C LYS A 11 -4.45 8.71 -2.10
N VAL A 12 -5.58 8.54 -2.78
CA VAL A 12 -6.90 8.51 -2.13
C VAL A 12 -7.00 7.35 -1.14
N ALA A 13 -6.61 6.15 -1.56
CA ALA A 13 -6.61 4.97 -0.71
C ALA A 13 -5.63 5.09 0.48
N ALA A 14 -4.42 5.60 0.24
CA ALA A 14 -3.42 5.82 1.28
C ALA A 14 -3.85 6.88 2.29
N SER A 15 -4.49 7.96 1.84
CA SER A 15 -5.09 8.96 2.75
C SER A 15 -6.11 8.32 3.69
N SER A 16 -7.03 7.49 3.17
CA SER A 16 -7.98 6.76 4.02
C SER A 16 -7.26 5.92 5.08
N LEU A 17 -6.22 5.18 4.70
CA LEU A 17 -5.41 4.39 5.63
C LEU A 17 -4.66 5.26 6.65
N PHE A 18 -4.16 6.44 6.26
CA PHE A 18 -3.55 7.40 7.18
C PHE A 18 -4.52 7.87 8.26
N HIS A 19 -5.81 8.07 7.93
CA HIS A 19 -6.84 8.36 8.93
C HIS A 19 -7.01 7.23 9.96
N PHE A 20 -6.79 5.98 9.56
CA PHE A 20 -6.77 4.83 10.47
C PHE A 20 -5.43 4.64 11.21
N GLY A 21 -4.42 5.46 10.92
CA GLY A 21 -3.11 5.41 11.56
C GLY A 21 -2.06 4.57 10.82
N PHE A 22 -2.38 4.03 9.63
CA PHE A 22 -1.39 3.32 8.83
C PHE A 22 -0.26 4.26 8.42
N ARG A 23 0.91 3.69 8.20
CA ARG A 23 2.09 4.39 7.71
C ARG A 23 2.57 3.76 6.43
N LEU A 24 2.98 4.61 5.50
CA LEU A 24 3.57 4.20 4.24
C LEU A 24 4.92 3.53 4.54
N ASN A 25 5.05 2.25 4.22
CA ASN A 25 6.24 1.45 4.57
C ASN A 25 7.14 1.22 3.36
N PHE A 26 6.58 0.81 2.23
CA PHE A 26 7.32 0.65 0.98
C PHE A 26 6.42 0.84 -0.23
N ILE A 27 7.04 1.08 -1.38
CA ILE A 27 6.35 1.07 -2.68
C ILE A 27 7.10 0.07 -3.55
N ARG A 28 6.35 -0.89 -4.09
CA ARG A 28 6.82 -1.88 -5.05
C ARG A 28 6.18 -1.58 -6.39
N GLU A 29 6.94 -0.96 -7.27
CA GLU A 29 6.58 -0.82 -8.67
C GLU A 29 7.28 -1.92 -9.47
N SER A 30 6.51 -2.64 -10.27
CA SER A 30 6.97 -3.64 -11.23
C SER A 30 6.33 -3.33 -12.57
N THR A 31 6.91 -3.86 -13.66
CA THR A 31 6.41 -3.65 -15.02
C THR A 31 4.94 -4.04 -15.21
N THR A 32 4.45 -4.97 -14.38
CA THR A 32 3.10 -5.54 -14.48
C THR A 32 2.19 -5.12 -13.32
N ASP A 33 2.75 -4.60 -12.23
CA ASP A 33 1.97 -4.34 -11.00
C ASP A 33 2.59 -3.20 -10.20
N ALA A 34 1.76 -2.38 -9.56
CA ALA A 34 2.21 -1.28 -8.71
C ALA A 34 1.50 -1.39 -7.36
N ILE A 35 2.26 -1.80 -6.34
CA ILE A 35 1.75 -2.12 -5.02
C ILE A 35 2.39 -1.21 -3.99
N VAL A 36 1.58 -0.55 -3.20
CA VAL A 36 2.01 0.30 -2.08
C VAL A 36 1.81 -0.49 -0.81
N GLY A 37 2.88 -0.78 -0.09
CA GLY A 37 2.83 -1.42 1.22
C GLY A 37 2.72 -0.40 2.34
N LEU A 38 1.65 -0.51 3.13
CA LEU A 38 1.43 0.22 4.37
C LEU A 38 1.46 -0.73 5.55
N LEU A 39 1.85 -0.22 6.71
CA LEU A 39 1.80 -0.96 7.97
C LEU A 39 1.06 -0.18 9.04
N LEU A 40 0.23 -0.89 9.80
CA LEU A 40 -0.39 -0.44 11.03
C LEU A 40 -0.06 -1.45 12.12
N ASP A 41 0.79 -1.09 13.09
CA ASP A 41 1.11 -1.94 14.25
C ASP A 41 1.43 -3.40 13.90
N GLY A 42 2.23 -3.61 12.84
CA GLY A 42 2.61 -4.94 12.36
C GLY A 42 1.62 -5.63 11.42
N LYS A 43 0.45 -5.01 11.14
CA LYS A 43 -0.48 -5.48 10.12
C LYS A 43 -0.15 -4.88 8.76
N PRO A 44 0.19 -5.70 7.75
CA PRO A 44 0.42 -5.22 6.40
C PRO A 44 -0.91 -4.88 5.71
N ALA A 45 -0.94 -3.76 5.01
CA ALA A 45 -1.95 -3.44 4.01
C ALA A 45 -1.26 -3.11 2.70
N THR A 46 -1.86 -3.48 1.58
CA THR A 46 -1.35 -3.15 0.26
C THR A 46 -2.38 -2.38 -0.54
N ILE A 47 -1.94 -1.44 -1.37
CA ILE A 47 -2.80 -0.73 -2.32
C ILE A 47 -2.29 -1.04 -3.73
N ASN A 48 -3.15 -1.57 -4.59
CA ASN A 48 -2.79 -1.81 -5.99
C ASN A 48 -2.84 -0.51 -6.82
N ARG A 49 -2.53 -0.61 -8.11
CA ARG A 49 -2.54 0.55 -9.03
C ARG A 49 -3.91 1.20 -9.17
N ASP A 50 -4.98 0.44 -9.04
CA ASP A 50 -6.37 0.91 -9.12
C ASP A 50 -6.87 1.56 -7.82
N GLY A 51 -6.04 1.61 -6.78
CA GLY A 51 -6.43 2.15 -5.47
C GLY A 51 -7.24 1.16 -4.62
N VAL A 52 -7.27 -0.13 -4.99
CA VAL A 52 -7.90 -1.18 -4.19
C VAL A 52 -7.00 -1.46 -2.99
N ILE A 53 -7.57 -1.29 -1.80
CA ILE A 53 -6.93 -1.58 -0.53
C ILE A 53 -7.15 -3.06 -0.19
N ASP A 54 -6.07 -3.76 0.10
CA ASP A 54 -6.08 -5.09 0.70
C ASP A 54 -5.41 -5.02 2.07
N ILE A 55 -6.16 -5.21 3.14
CA ILE A 55 -5.67 -5.17 4.54
C ILE A 55 -5.29 -6.56 5.08
N SER A 56 -5.42 -7.60 4.26
CA SER A 56 -4.98 -8.95 4.56
C SER A 56 -4.39 -9.57 3.30
N PRO A 57 -3.40 -8.91 2.66
CA PRO A 57 -2.80 -9.46 1.47
C PRO A 57 -2.17 -10.80 1.82
N ASP A 58 -2.41 -11.81 0.98
CA ASP A 58 -1.75 -13.11 1.08
C ASP A 58 -0.28 -12.96 0.66
N ILE A 59 0.47 -12.19 1.45
CA ILE A 59 1.92 -12.12 1.40
C ILE A 59 2.38 -13.37 2.12
N SER A 60 2.24 -14.51 1.46
CA SER A 60 2.92 -15.73 1.83
C SER A 60 4.42 -15.42 1.84
N MET A 61 4.96 -15.08 3.01
CA MET A 61 6.40 -15.09 3.26
C MET A 61 6.84 -16.53 3.09
N ARG A 62 7.14 -16.94 1.85
CA ARG A 62 7.78 -18.22 1.59
C ARG A 62 9.19 -18.10 2.15
N GLY A 63 9.41 -18.74 3.29
CA GLY A 63 10.70 -18.86 3.97
C GLY A 63 11.70 -19.70 3.20
#